data_AF-A0A8T3ZH06-F1
#
_entry.id   AF-A0A8T3ZH06-F1
#
_cell.length_a   1.000
_cell.length_b   1.000
_cell.length_c   1.000
_cell.angle_alpha   90.00
_cell.angle_beta   90.00
_cell.angle_gamma   90.00
#
_symmetry.space_group_name_H-M   'P 1'
#
loop_
_entity.id
_entity.type
_entity.pdbx_description
1 polymer ?
#
loop_
_entity_poly.entity_id
_entity_poly.type
_entity_poly.pdbx_seq_one_letter_code
_entity_poly.pdbx_strand_id
1 'polypeptide(L)'
;MFGGKKKEMDRPVPLDRVRAMSRTGMSDRDIIKQLKSEGYSYNEIEKAMLQSVKEGVSNEPFSQPMTQGGGGAEVPRQLSLPVFEEEQGDREAQDILNEIRPEGLEGEVSPDVVMEELIEEIVQEKVAKTNERVKQLENTIAMLKAEIKHSEDIIVNAPSEHGMPKEFEDKVEELEARVGGLEKAFKQFLPSLTKNIEELADMIHEMKERRVEAI
;
A
#
# COMPACT_ATOMS: atom_id res chain seq x y z
N MET A 1 31.26 14.90 5.35
CA MET A 1 30.37 14.70 6.51
C MET A 1 29.34 13.64 6.11
N PHE A 2 29.43 12.44 6.69
CA PHE A 2 28.58 11.31 6.33
C PHE A 2 27.31 11.34 7.19
N GLY A 3 26.15 11.48 6.54
CA GLY A 3 24.83 11.35 7.18
C GLY A 3 24.53 9.89 7.47
N GLY A 4 24.66 9.50 8.74
CA GLY A 4 24.27 8.18 9.22
C GLY A 4 22.77 8.00 9.11
N LYS A 5 22.33 7.05 8.28
CA LYS A 5 20.97 6.53 8.28
C LYS A 5 20.67 6.01 9.69
N LYS A 6 19.82 6.71 10.44
CA LYS A 6 19.26 6.18 11.69
C LYS A 6 18.49 4.93 11.32
N LYS A 7 18.98 3.77 11.76
CA LYS A 7 18.19 2.54 11.82
C LYS A 7 16.94 2.87 12.64
N GLU A 8 15.77 2.86 12.01
CA GLU A 8 14.52 2.65 12.72
C GLU A 8 14.69 1.35 13.51
N MET A 9 14.73 1.46 14.83
CA MET A 9 14.66 0.29 15.69
C MET A 9 13.21 -0.19 15.57
N ASP A 10 13.00 -1.37 14.99
CA ASP A 10 11.72 -2.07 15.04
C ASP A 10 11.28 -2.17 16.51
N ARG A 11 10.36 -1.29 16.91
CA ARG A 11 9.77 -1.35 18.24
C ARG A 11 8.69 -2.43 18.22
N PRO A 12 8.54 -3.20 19.29
CA PRO A 12 7.46 -4.16 19.38
C PRO A 12 6.11 -3.44 19.37
N VAL A 13 5.16 -3.99 18.63
CA VAL A 13 3.78 -3.51 18.51
C VAL A 13 3.14 -3.34 19.91
N PRO A 14 2.50 -2.20 20.23
CA PRO A 14 2.03 -1.87 21.59
C PRO A 14 0.72 -2.57 21.99
N LEU A 15 0.65 -3.89 21.77
CA LEU A 15 -0.57 -4.69 21.96
C LEU A 15 -1.07 -4.65 23.42
N ASP A 16 -0.17 -4.84 24.38
CA ASP A 16 -0.51 -4.82 25.82
C ASP A 16 -1.06 -3.46 26.26
N ARG A 17 -0.58 -2.39 25.64
CA ARG A 17 -0.96 -1.02 25.98
C ARG A 17 -2.35 -0.69 25.47
N VAL A 18 -2.65 -1.02 24.21
CA VAL A 18 -3.99 -0.90 23.63
C VAL A 18 -5.01 -1.67 24.46
N ARG A 19 -4.70 -2.91 24.84
CA ARG A 19 -5.59 -3.74 25.68
C ARG A 19 -5.83 -3.13 27.06
N ALA A 20 -4.79 -2.60 27.70
CA ALA A 20 -4.93 -1.95 29.00
C ALA A 20 -5.85 -0.73 28.92
N MET A 21 -5.67 0.13 27.92
CA MET A 21 -6.50 1.34 27.75
C MET A 21 -7.94 0.99 27.36
N SER A 22 -8.14 0.00 26.49
CA SER A 22 -9.46 -0.50 26.10
C SER A 22 -10.23 -1.05 27.32
N ARG A 23 -9.55 -1.82 28.20
CA ARG A 23 -10.14 -2.31 29.45
C ARG A 23 -10.50 -1.21 30.45
N THR A 24 -9.82 -0.06 30.39
CA THR A 24 -10.20 1.12 31.19
C THR A 24 -11.38 1.90 30.62
N GLY A 25 -11.93 1.47 29.48
CA GLY A 25 -13.04 2.14 28.81
C GLY A 25 -12.62 3.39 28.04
N MET A 26 -11.32 3.52 27.73
CA MET A 26 -10.81 4.63 26.93
C MET A 26 -11.28 4.45 25.47
N SER A 27 -11.70 5.53 24.82
CA SER A 27 -12.14 5.46 23.43
C SER A 27 -10.97 5.15 22.51
N ASP A 28 -11.20 4.42 21.41
CA ASP A 28 -10.15 4.08 20.44
C ASP A 28 -9.42 5.32 19.92
N ARG A 29 -10.15 6.44 19.77
CA ARG A 29 -9.58 7.74 19.38
C ARG A 29 -8.58 8.28 20.42
N ASP A 30 -8.88 8.15 21.70
CA ASP A 30 -7.98 8.58 22.77
C ASP A 30 -6.78 7.65 22.91
N ILE A 31 -6.97 6.35 22.69
CA ILE A 31 -5.90 5.34 22.63
C ILE A 31 -4.92 5.69 21.51
N ILE A 32 -5.42 6.00 20.30
CA ILE A 32 -4.59 6.41 19.16
C ILE A 32 -3.81 7.68 19.47
N LYS A 33 -4.46 8.72 20.02
CA LYS A 33 -3.78 9.97 20.39
C LYS A 33 -2.67 9.74 21.42
N GLN A 34 -2.94 8.92 22.43
CA GLN A 34 -1.97 8.62 23.47
C GLN A 34 -0.77 7.84 22.92
N LEU A 35 -1.00 6.80 22.12
CA LEU A 35 0.10 6.02 21.51
C LEU A 35 0.88 6.84 20.47
N LYS A 36 0.22 7.72 19.71
CA LYS A 36 0.90 8.66 18.81
C LYS A 36 1.79 9.63 19.59
N SER A 37 1.36 10.09 20.77
CA SER A 37 2.19 10.92 21.66
C SER A 37 3.38 10.18 22.28
N GLU A 38 3.26 8.86 22.45
CA GLU A 38 4.35 7.97 22.88
C GLU A 38 5.33 7.63 21.73
N GLY A 39 5.02 8.07 20.50
CA GLY A 39 5.89 7.95 19.34
C GLY A 39 5.72 6.64 18.56
N TYR A 40 4.58 5.97 18.69
CA TYR A 40 4.21 4.85 17.82
C TYR A 40 3.68 5.37 16.48
N SER A 41 4.00 4.65 15.41
CA SER A 41 3.44 4.94 14.09
C SER A 41 1.98 4.49 14.02
N TYR A 42 1.20 5.12 13.14
CA TYR A 42 -0.21 4.76 12.94
C TYR A 42 -0.40 3.28 12.59
N ASN A 43 0.43 2.75 11.70
CA ASN A 43 0.43 1.33 11.30
C ASN A 43 0.64 0.37 12.49
N GLU A 44 1.53 0.71 13.43
CA GLU A 44 1.75 -0.11 14.63
C GLU A 44 0.55 -0.07 15.56
N ILE A 45 -0.08 1.10 15.69
CA ILE A 45 -1.27 1.31 16.52
C ILE A 45 -2.45 0.52 15.95
N GLU A 46 -2.74 0.66 14.66
CA GLU A 46 -3.83 -0.04 13.99
C GLU A 46 -3.66 -1.56 14.09
N LYS A 47 -2.46 -2.06 13.80
CA LYS A 47 -2.14 -3.49 13.94
C LYS A 47 -2.37 -3.99 15.36
N ALA A 48 -1.99 -3.21 16.37
CA ALA A 48 -2.24 -3.53 17.78
C ALA A 48 -3.75 -3.54 18.10
N MET A 49 -4.52 -2.57 17.59
CA MET A 49 -5.97 -2.53 17.79
C MET A 49 -6.67 -3.73 17.15
N LEU A 50 -6.37 -4.03 15.89
CA LEU A 50 -6.93 -5.19 15.17
C LEU A 50 -6.63 -6.52 15.89
N GLN A 51 -5.38 -6.69 16.35
CA GLN A 51 -4.99 -7.87 17.12
C GLN A 51 -5.72 -7.95 18.46
N SER A 52 -5.92 -6.82 19.14
CA SER A 52 -6.62 -6.77 20.42
C SER A 52 -8.08 -7.23 20.33
N VAL A 53 -8.79 -6.83 19.26
CA VAL A 53 -10.17 -7.24 18.99
C VAL A 53 -10.24 -8.72 18.62
N LYS A 54 -9.32 -9.18 17.78
CA LYS A 54 -9.27 -10.58 17.33
C LYS A 54 -9.08 -11.58 18.48
N GLU A 55 -8.23 -11.24 19.45
CA GLU A 55 -8.01 -12.08 20.64
C GLU A 55 -9.16 -11.98 21.66
N GLY A 56 -9.83 -10.83 21.75
CA GLY A 56 -10.99 -10.64 22.63
C GLY A 56 -12.18 -11.54 22.28
N VAL A 57 -12.33 -11.90 21.01
CA VAL A 57 -13.44 -12.75 20.52
C VAL A 57 -13.11 -14.25 20.61
N SER A 58 -11.83 -14.62 20.69
CA SER A 58 -11.41 -16.02 20.52
C SER A 58 -11.24 -16.81 21.83
N ASN A 59 -11.52 -16.22 23.00
CA ASN A 59 -11.14 -16.83 24.28
C ASN A 59 -12.26 -17.03 25.31
N GLU A 60 -13.53 -16.99 24.89
CA GLU A 60 -14.60 -17.60 25.70
C GLU A 60 -14.89 -19.02 25.19
N PRO A 61 -14.53 -20.08 25.94
CA PRO A 61 -14.99 -21.42 25.63
C PRO A 61 -16.50 -21.46 25.85
N PHE A 62 -17.26 -21.30 24.76
CA PHE A 62 -18.69 -21.60 24.70
C PHE A 62 -18.90 -23.05 25.13
N SER A 63 -19.23 -23.23 26.41
CA SER A 63 -19.68 -24.50 26.96
C SER A 63 -21.14 -24.67 26.56
N GLN A 64 -21.39 -25.14 25.34
CA GLN A 64 -22.73 -25.55 24.92
C GLN A 64 -23.04 -26.94 25.51
N PRO A 65 -24.21 -27.12 26.17
CA PRO A 65 -24.65 -28.43 26.60
C PRO A 65 -25.09 -29.25 25.38
N MET A 66 -24.42 -30.39 25.18
CA MET A 66 -24.75 -31.41 24.19
C MET A 66 -26.10 -32.06 24.52
N THR A 67 -27.11 -31.81 23.69
CA THR A 67 -28.36 -32.59 23.68
C THR A 67 -28.20 -33.77 22.73
N GLN A 68 -28.37 -34.96 23.31
CA GLN A 68 -28.15 -36.27 22.71
C GLN A 68 -29.41 -36.79 22.02
N GLY A 69 -29.26 -37.33 20.80
CA GLY A 69 -30.27 -38.11 20.06
C GLY A 69 -30.20 -37.81 18.57
N GLY A 70 -30.19 -38.75 17.63
CA GLY A 70 -30.29 -40.20 17.65
C GLY A 70 -30.59 -40.64 16.21
N GLY A 71 -30.03 -41.78 15.78
CA GLY A 71 -30.60 -42.64 14.74
C GLY A 71 -30.46 -42.22 13.26
N GLY A 72 -29.73 -43.05 12.50
CA GLY A 72 -30.36 -43.77 11.39
C GLY A 72 -30.13 -43.28 9.96
N ALA A 73 -29.45 -44.17 9.22
CA ALA A 73 -29.71 -44.56 7.82
C ALA A 73 -29.18 -43.70 6.65
N GLU A 74 -28.49 -44.45 5.78
CA GLU A 74 -27.94 -44.16 4.46
C GLU A 74 -29.01 -43.73 3.44
N VAL A 75 -28.68 -42.82 2.50
CA VAL A 75 -28.94 -42.96 1.05
C VAL A 75 -27.99 -42.05 0.26
N PRO A 76 -27.28 -42.53 -0.79
CA PRO A 76 -26.57 -41.69 -1.74
C PRO A 76 -27.51 -41.24 -2.87
N ARG A 77 -27.63 -39.93 -3.12
CA ARG A 77 -28.25 -39.40 -4.34
C ARG A 77 -27.38 -38.33 -4.97
N GLN A 78 -26.83 -38.70 -6.13
CA GLN A 78 -26.50 -37.80 -7.24
C GLN A 78 -27.57 -36.73 -7.41
N LEU A 79 -27.17 -35.47 -7.53
CA LEU A 79 -27.98 -34.45 -8.19
C LEU A 79 -27.07 -33.48 -8.94
N SER A 80 -27.38 -33.45 -10.23
CA SER A 80 -26.96 -32.62 -11.34
C SER A 80 -26.78 -31.13 -10.99
N LEU A 81 -25.73 -30.53 -11.57
CA LEU A 81 -25.55 -29.09 -11.64
C LEU A 81 -26.70 -28.45 -12.46
N PRO A 82 -27.39 -27.42 -11.93
CA PRO A 82 -28.22 -26.55 -12.74
C PRO A 82 -27.35 -25.48 -13.41
N VAL A 83 -27.48 -25.40 -14.73
CA VAL A 83 -27.18 -24.21 -15.53
C VAL A 83 -28.09 -23.09 -15.05
N PHE A 84 -27.53 -21.92 -14.71
CA PHE A 84 -28.31 -20.71 -14.49
C PHE A 84 -28.23 -19.85 -15.75
N GLU A 85 -29.33 -19.89 -16.50
CA GLU A 85 -29.72 -18.90 -17.50
C GLU A 85 -29.97 -17.55 -16.80
N GLU A 86 -29.54 -16.47 -17.46
CA GLU A 86 -29.97 -15.12 -17.19
C GLU A 86 -31.48 -15.00 -17.45
N GLU A 87 -32.26 -14.60 -16.45
CA GLU A 87 -33.52 -13.93 -16.73
C GLU A 87 -33.86 -12.88 -15.66
N GLN A 88 -34.27 -11.73 -16.17
CA GLN A 88 -34.78 -10.56 -15.47
C GLN A 88 -36.07 -10.92 -14.71
N GLY A 89 -36.22 -10.44 -13.48
CA GLY A 89 -37.50 -10.49 -12.78
C GLY A 89 -37.44 -9.95 -11.36
N ASP A 90 -38.03 -8.76 -11.18
CA ASP A 90 -38.71 -8.23 -9.99
C ASP A 90 -38.01 -8.33 -8.61
N ARG A 91 -37.60 -7.21 -8.02
CA ARG A 91 -38.46 -6.39 -7.14
C ARG A 91 -39.27 -7.22 -6.14
N GLU A 92 -38.65 -7.61 -5.03
CA GLU A 92 -39.24 -7.71 -3.67
C GLU A 92 -38.24 -8.38 -2.70
N ALA A 93 -37.14 -7.68 -2.38
CA ALA A 93 -36.23 -8.10 -1.30
C ALA A 93 -35.42 -6.94 -0.71
N GLN A 94 -36.00 -5.72 -0.66
CA GLN A 94 -35.34 -4.54 -0.10
C GLN A 94 -35.84 -4.12 1.28
N ASP A 95 -36.66 -4.94 1.96
CA ASP A 95 -37.31 -4.52 3.23
C ASP A 95 -36.90 -5.33 4.48
N ILE A 96 -35.80 -6.09 4.45
CA ILE A 96 -35.32 -6.85 5.64
C ILE A 96 -33.87 -6.47 6.06
N LEU A 97 -33.28 -5.43 5.46
CA LEU A 97 -31.90 -5.02 5.76
C LEU A 97 -31.77 -3.66 6.46
N ASN A 98 -32.87 -3.10 6.98
CA ASN A 98 -32.87 -1.80 7.66
C ASN A 98 -33.07 -1.85 9.19
N GLU A 99 -33.09 -3.03 9.82
CA GLU A 99 -33.40 -3.15 11.26
C GLU A 99 -32.26 -3.73 12.12
N ILE A 100 -31.02 -3.48 11.71
CA ILE A 100 -29.87 -3.51 12.64
C ILE A 100 -29.06 -2.23 12.39
N ARG A 101 -29.64 -1.11 12.78
CA ARG A 101 -28.90 0.15 12.94
C ARG A 101 -28.35 0.14 14.36
N PRO A 102 -27.04 -0.08 14.59
CA PRO A 102 -26.46 0.12 15.90
C PRO A 102 -26.53 1.60 16.25
N GLU A 103 -27.57 1.98 17.00
CA GLU A 103 -27.64 3.24 17.72
C GLU A 103 -26.53 3.24 18.76
N GLY A 104 -25.44 3.99 18.54
CA GLY A 104 -24.38 4.09 19.55
C GLY A 104 -23.04 4.66 19.12
N LEU A 105 -22.83 5.02 17.85
CA LEU A 105 -21.58 5.63 17.39
C LEU A 105 -21.87 6.86 16.52
N GLU A 106 -22.60 7.83 17.08
CA GLU A 106 -22.51 9.23 16.61
C GLU A 106 -21.24 9.87 17.18
N GLY A 107 -20.09 9.25 16.89
CA GLY A 107 -18.84 9.98 16.90
C GLY A 107 -18.86 10.83 15.65
N GLU A 108 -19.06 12.14 15.80
CA GLU A 108 -18.87 13.13 14.74
C GLU A 108 -17.42 12.98 14.22
N VAL A 109 -17.24 12.12 13.21
CA VAL A 109 -15.96 11.95 12.54
C VAL A 109 -15.79 13.25 11.77
N SER A 110 -15.00 14.15 12.34
CA SER A 110 -14.65 15.41 11.69
C SER A 110 -14.17 15.08 10.27
N PRO A 111 -14.76 15.67 9.22
CA PRO A 111 -14.41 15.39 7.84
C PRO A 111 -12.93 15.61 7.53
N ASP A 112 -12.23 16.40 8.36
CA ASP A 112 -10.79 16.63 8.27
C ASP A 112 -9.97 15.35 8.51
N VAL A 113 -10.42 14.46 9.41
CA VAL A 113 -9.70 13.21 9.73
C VAL A 113 -9.79 12.23 8.56
N VAL A 114 -10.98 12.09 7.95
CA VAL A 114 -11.19 11.22 6.79
C VAL A 114 -10.42 11.72 5.57
N MET A 115 -10.33 13.05 5.41
CA MET A 115 -9.56 13.65 4.33
C MET A 115 -8.05 13.47 4.52
N GLU A 116 -7.53 13.58 5.75
CA GLU A 116 -6.11 13.30 6.04
C GLU A 116 -5.74 11.84 5.72
N GLU A 117 -6.58 10.87 6.10
CA GLU A 117 -6.38 9.44 5.77
C GLU A 117 -6.36 9.18 4.26
N LEU A 118 -7.32 9.74 3.52
CA LEU A 118 -7.36 9.57 2.06
C LEU A 118 -6.12 10.19 1.38
N ILE A 119 -5.67 11.35 1.86
CA ILE A 119 -4.45 11.98 1.36
C ILE A 119 -3.23 11.11 1.67
N GLU A 120 -3.12 10.57 2.88
CA GLU A 120 -2.01 9.71 3.29
C GLU A 120 -1.93 8.44 2.42
N GLU A 121 -3.06 7.77 2.19
CA GLU A 121 -3.13 6.60 1.30
C GLU A 121 -2.69 6.92 -0.13
N ILE A 122 -3.20 8.02 -0.71
CA ILE A 122 -2.84 8.43 -2.07
C ILE A 122 -1.35 8.77 -2.15
N VAL A 123 -0.82 9.52 -1.18
CA VAL A 123 0.61 9.87 -1.13
C VAL A 123 1.45 8.61 -1.01
N GLN A 124 1.08 7.68 -0.14
CA GLN A 124 1.80 6.43 0.05
C GLN A 124 1.81 5.58 -1.23
N GLU A 125 0.67 5.46 -1.92
CA GLU A 125 0.56 4.74 -3.20
C GLU A 125 1.46 5.39 -4.27
N LYS A 126 1.40 6.73 -4.41
CA LYS A 126 2.19 7.47 -5.40
C LYS A 126 3.69 7.38 -5.11
N VAL A 127 4.09 7.47 -3.84
CA VAL A 127 5.49 7.32 -3.42
C VAL A 127 5.98 5.89 -3.68
N ALA A 128 5.18 4.87 -3.34
CA ALA A 128 5.52 3.47 -3.63
C ALA A 128 5.72 3.24 -5.13
N LYS A 129 4.81 3.75 -5.98
CA LYS A 129 4.92 3.65 -7.44
C LYS A 129 6.14 4.39 -7.99
N THR A 130 6.49 5.53 -7.39
CA THR A 130 7.69 6.29 -7.76
C THR A 130 8.96 5.53 -7.38
N ASN A 131 9.01 4.95 -6.17
CA ASN A 131 10.12 4.14 -5.71
C ASN A 131 10.34 2.90 -6.60
N GLU A 132 9.27 2.25 -7.04
CA GLU A 132 9.37 1.12 -7.96
C GLU A 132 9.95 1.53 -9.32
N ARG A 133 9.54 2.69 -9.86
CA ARG A 133 10.13 3.23 -11.09
C ARG A 133 11.59 3.63 -10.94
N VAL A 134 11.97 4.22 -9.81
CA VAL A 134 13.37 4.54 -9.50
C VAL A 134 14.21 3.27 -9.45
N LYS A 135 13.71 2.22 -8.79
CA LYS A 135 14.39 0.92 -8.73
C LYS A 135 14.56 0.28 -10.12
N GLN A 136 13.55 0.41 -10.99
CA GLN A 136 13.66 -0.03 -12.38
C GLN A 136 14.74 0.75 -13.14
N LEU A 137 14.83 2.07 -12.95
CA LEU A 137 15.91 2.89 -13.53
C LEU A 137 17.30 2.52 -12.99
N GLU A 138 17.42 2.23 -11.70
CA GLU A 138 18.68 1.78 -11.11
C GLU A 138 19.15 0.45 -11.73
N ASN A 139 18.21 -0.48 -11.94
CA ASN A 139 18.51 -1.76 -12.60
C ASN A 139 18.93 -1.57 -14.06
N THR A 140 18.25 -0.72 -14.83
CA THR A 140 18.64 -0.46 -16.23
C THR A 140 20.00 0.23 -16.32
N ILE A 141 20.30 1.17 -15.43
CA ILE A 141 21.63 1.79 -15.33
C ILE A 141 22.70 0.75 -14.99
N ALA A 142 22.42 -0.17 -14.06
CA ALA A 142 23.35 -1.24 -13.69
C ALA A 142 23.62 -2.18 -14.88
N MET A 143 22.59 -2.55 -15.64
CA MET A 143 22.72 -3.35 -16.87
C MET A 143 23.55 -2.63 -17.93
N LEU A 144 23.24 -1.35 -18.22
CA LEU A 144 24.00 -0.54 -19.18
C LEU A 144 25.47 -0.42 -18.79
N LYS A 145 25.78 -0.23 -17.50
CA LYS A 145 27.17 -0.20 -17.01
C LYS A 145 27.89 -1.52 -17.24
N ALA A 146 27.21 -2.66 -17.04
CA ALA A 146 27.79 -3.96 -17.30
C ALA A 146 28.05 -4.17 -18.79
N GLU A 147 27.13 -3.75 -19.65
CA GLU A 147 27.24 -3.83 -21.11
C GLU A 147 28.35 -2.93 -21.68
N ILE A 148 28.50 -1.71 -21.14
CA ILE A 148 29.62 -0.81 -21.46
C ILE A 148 30.95 -1.46 -21.06
N LYS A 149 31.06 -1.97 -19.82
CA LYS A 149 32.30 -2.61 -19.36
C LYS A 149 32.67 -3.83 -20.21
N HIS A 150 31.68 -4.64 -20.57
CA HIS A 150 31.90 -5.77 -21.47
C HIS A 150 32.40 -5.32 -22.85
N SER A 151 31.87 -4.21 -23.37
CA SER A 151 32.30 -3.66 -24.65
C SER A 151 33.72 -3.08 -24.57
N GLU A 152 34.09 -2.42 -23.47
CA GLU A 152 35.46 -1.99 -23.19
C GLU A 152 36.44 -3.17 -23.16
N ASP A 153 36.08 -4.27 -22.48
CA ASP A 153 36.90 -5.47 -22.44
C ASP A 153 37.12 -6.07 -23.84
N ILE A 154 36.11 -6.05 -24.71
CA ILE A 154 36.26 -6.49 -26.11
C ILE A 154 37.24 -5.59 -26.86
N ILE A 155 37.15 -4.27 -26.71
CA ILE A 155 38.05 -3.31 -27.38
C ILE A 155 39.50 -3.51 -26.91
N VAL A 156 39.72 -3.63 -25.59
CA VAL A 156 41.07 -3.75 -25.01
C VAL A 156 41.74 -5.06 -25.43
N ASN A 157 40.97 -6.14 -25.58
CA ASN A 157 41.50 -7.45 -25.94
C ASN A 157 41.49 -7.74 -27.45
N ALA A 158 40.89 -6.88 -28.27
CA ALA A 158 40.88 -7.05 -29.72
C ALA A 158 42.29 -6.79 -30.30
N PRO A 159 42.86 -7.70 -31.12
CA PRO A 159 44.15 -7.49 -31.77
C PRO A 159 44.06 -6.28 -32.71
N SER A 160 44.83 -5.25 -32.40
CA SER A 160 44.78 -3.90 -32.98
C SER A 160 45.20 -3.77 -34.45
N GLU A 161 45.22 -4.87 -35.23
CA GLU A 161 45.65 -4.85 -36.63
C GLU A 161 44.51 -4.59 -37.65
N HIS A 162 43.24 -4.75 -37.29
CA HIS A 162 42.13 -4.68 -38.26
C HIS A 162 40.91 -3.88 -37.75
N GLY A 163 41.05 -2.56 -37.60
CA GLY A 163 39.92 -1.63 -37.41
C GLY A 163 39.03 -1.89 -36.17
N MET A 164 38.02 -1.04 -35.96
CA MET A 164 36.97 -1.39 -34.99
C MET A 164 36.18 -2.59 -35.53
N PRO A 165 35.92 -3.63 -34.72
CA PRO A 165 35.07 -4.73 -35.14
C PRO A 165 33.67 -4.18 -35.47
N LYS A 166 33.08 -4.57 -36.60
CA LYS A 166 31.70 -4.17 -36.97
C LYS A 166 30.70 -4.45 -35.85
N GLU A 167 30.90 -5.53 -35.09
CA GLU A 167 30.08 -5.88 -33.94
C GLU A 167 30.09 -4.81 -32.82
N PHE A 168 31.16 -4.02 -32.71
CA PHE A 168 31.22 -2.91 -31.78
C PHE A 168 30.43 -1.70 -32.30
N GLU A 169 30.51 -1.43 -33.60
CA GLU A 169 29.76 -0.35 -34.25
C GLU A 169 28.24 -0.58 -34.12
N ASP A 170 27.79 -1.81 -34.38
CA ASP A 170 26.39 -2.22 -34.20
C ASP A 170 25.92 -2.06 -32.74
N LYS A 171 26.76 -2.42 -31.76
CA LYS A 171 26.45 -2.26 -30.33
C LYS A 171 26.41 -0.81 -29.88
N VAL A 172 27.28 0.04 -30.43
CA VAL A 172 27.27 1.48 -30.15
C VAL A 172 26.02 2.12 -30.72
N GLU A 173 25.61 1.74 -31.93
CA GLU A 173 24.36 2.21 -32.54
C GLU A 173 23.14 1.78 -31.70
N GLU A 174 23.11 0.54 -31.20
CA GLU A 174 22.05 0.08 -30.28
C GLU A 174 22.03 0.86 -28.96
N LEU A 175 23.20 1.11 -28.37
CA LEU A 175 23.34 1.94 -27.17
C LEU A 175 22.85 3.36 -27.40
N GLU A 176 23.18 3.97 -28.53
CA GLU A 176 22.74 5.31 -28.91
C GLU A 176 21.21 5.36 -29.06
N ALA A 177 20.61 4.36 -29.69
CA ALA A 177 19.16 4.24 -29.81
C ALA A 177 18.47 4.11 -28.44
N ARG A 178 19.01 3.27 -27.54
CA ARG A 178 18.49 3.09 -26.18
C ARG A 178 18.62 4.36 -25.34
N VAL A 179 19.78 5.02 -25.37
CA VAL A 179 20.03 6.27 -24.66
C VAL A 179 19.13 7.38 -25.19
N GLY A 180 18.94 7.47 -26.51
CA GLY A 180 18.00 8.40 -27.13
C GLY A 180 16.55 8.15 -26.73
N GLY A 181 16.15 6.87 -26.58
CA GLY A 181 14.84 6.49 -26.02
C GLY A 181 14.66 6.94 -24.57
N LEU A 182 15.69 6.73 -23.74
CA LEU A 182 15.71 7.15 -22.34
C LEU A 182 15.63 8.69 -22.21
N GLU A 183 16.38 9.41 -23.03
CA GLU A 183 16.39 10.88 -23.05
C GLU A 183 15.00 11.43 -23.42
N LYS A 184 14.34 10.84 -24.43
CA LYS A 184 12.97 11.19 -24.80
C LYS A 184 11.99 10.95 -23.66
N ALA A 185 12.11 9.81 -22.98
CA ALA A 185 11.26 9.50 -21.81
C ALA A 185 11.49 10.51 -20.67
N PHE A 186 12.74 10.89 -20.38
CA PHE A 186 13.06 11.93 -19.41
C PHE A 186 12.46 13.29 -19.80
N LYS A 187 12.60 13.69 -21.07
CA LYS A 187 12.02 14.94 -21.59
C LYS A 187 10.49 14.97 -21.46
N GLN A 188 9.81 13.83 -21.59
CA GLN A 188 8.36 13.74 -21.39
C GLN A 188 7.98 13.69 -19.90
N PHE A 189 8.79 13.05 -19.07
CA PHE A 189 8.49 12.84 -17.66
C PHE A 189 8.74 14.09 -16.81
N LEU A 190 9.80 14.86 -17.10
CA LEU A 190 10.17 16.04 -16.32
C LEU A 190 9.06 17.10 -16.24
N PRO A 191 8.40 17.51 -17.35
CA PRO A 191 7.30 18.48 -17.28
C PRO A 191 6.13 17.99 -16.42
N SER A 192 5.77 16.70 -16.53
CA SER A 192 4.71 16.12 -15.70
C SER A 192 5.10 16.11 -14.23
N LEU A 193 6.35 15.79 -13.90
CA LEU A 193 6.83 15.80 -12.53
C LEU A 193 6.83 17.21 -11.94
N THR A 194 7.34 18.20 -12.68
CA THR A 194 7.33 19.60 -12.26
C THR A 194 5.91 20.09 -12.01
N LYS A 195 4.99 19.82 -12.95
CA LYS A 195 3.58 20.21 -12.81
C LYS A 195 2.93 19.59 -11.59
N ASN A 196 3.18 18.29 -11.33
CA ASN A 196 2.63 17.62 -10.16
C ASN A 196 3.18 18.19 -8.83
N ILE A 197 4.44 18.62 -8.81
CA ILE A 197 5.06 19.26 -7.63
C ILE A 197 4.46 20.66 -7.42
N GLU A 198 4.22 21.43 -8.48
CA GLU A 198 3.54 22.72 -8.43
C GLU A 198 2.10 22.57 -7.92
N GLU A 199 1.32 21.63 -8.48
CA GLU A 199 -0.06 21.34 -8.04
C GLU A 199 -0.11 20.93 -6.56
N LEU A 200 0.86 20.15 -6.08
CA LEU A 200 0.96 19.78 -4.67
C LEU A 200 1.34 20.97 -3.79
N ALA A 201 2.26 21.83 -4.24
CA ALA A 201 2.66 23.03 -3.52
C ALA A 201 1.49 24.00 -3.36
N ASP A 202 0.71 24.19 -4.42
CA ASP A 202 -0.50 25.02 -4.42
C ASP A 202 -1.55 24.47 -3.46
N MET A 203 -1.81 23.15 -3.50
CA MET A 203 -2.74 22.50 -2.57
C MET A 203 -2.31 22.65 -1.10
N ILE A 204 -1.02 22.48 -0.80
CA ILE A 204 -0.49 22.72 0.56
C ILE A 204 -0.67 24.19 0.96
N HIS A 205 -0.50 25.12 0.03
CA HIS A 205 -0.68 26.54 0.32
C HIS A 205 -2.14 26.88 0.61
N GLU A 206 -3.07 26.36 -0.19
CA GLU A 206 -4.52 26.52 0.00
C GLU A 206 -4.98 25.91 1.34
N MET A 207 -4.50 24.70 1.69
CA MET A 207 -4.80 24.07 2.97
C MET A 207 -4.29 24.89 4.16
N LYS A 208 -3.12 25.53 4.03
CA LYS A 208 -2.58 26.41 5.08
C LYS A 208 -3.41 27.69 5.23
N GLU A 209 -3.82 28.32 4.15
CA GLU A 209 -4.66 29.54 4.20
C GLU A 209 -6.02 29.26 4.85
N ARG A 210 -6.73 28.21 4.41
CA ARG A 210 -8.01 27.82 5.02
C ARG A 210 -7.89 27.51 6.50
N ARG A 211 -6.77 26.92 6.94
CA ARG A 211 -6.52 26.61 8.35
C ARG A 211 -6.25 27.86 9.19
N VAL A 212 -5.68 28.91 8.61
CA VAL A 212 -5.47 30.20 9.29
C VAL A 212 -6.78 30.97 9.43
N GLU A 213 -7.69 30.88 8.45
CA GLU A 213 -9.01 31.54 8.52
C GLU A 213 -9.99 30.89 9.52
N ALA A 214 -9.77 29.62 9.86
CA ALA A 214 -10.62 28.86 10.78
C ALA A 214 -10.27 29.06 12.28
N ILE A 215 -9.25 29.86 12.61
CA ILE A 215 -8.76 30.14 13.98
C ILE A 215 -9.02 31.61 14.32
#